data_AF-Q5D9T7-F1
#
_entry.id   AF-Q5D9T7-F1
#
_cell.length_a   1.000
_cell.length_b   1.000
_cell.length_c   1.000
_cell.angle_alpha   90.00
_cell.angle_beta   90.00
_cell.angle_gamma   90.00
#
_symmetry.space_group_name_H-M   'P 1'
#
loop_
_entity.id
_entity.type
_entity.pdbx_description
1 polymer ?
#
loop_
_entity_poly.entity_id
_entity_poly.type
_entity_poly.pdbx_seq_one_letter_code
_entity_poly.pdbx_strand_id
1 'polypeptide(L)'
;MQCTKFCIRSFRILFRASTAEFFRMLVGSCCNLLGIWLGMKTINYLSMKHYYWRGMWNIPSYRGKLRRAMLQFTPHRWTDFDWRPTGSLKRWLGTLVLGVVILTAELNTFYLKFVLWVPPPHFLCLGRLIFLILMGATAIREYFEYLDDPKCKRFGRQAWMLSSIIITELLIVMKFGWDVVTKPFPKHICIFWSLILTCLILWTFWHFYVVPWLFRWSRVSNTVEPVDEAIQNHRLKKVENSVVSRRNAKSAVKLLNHS
;
A
#
# COMPACT_ATOMS: atom_id res chain seq x y z
N MET A 1 25.46 -43.60 -30.47
CA MET A 1 24.56 -42.75 -31.30
C MET A 1 23.21 -42.36 -30.61
N GLN A 2 23.11 -42.42 -29.28
CA GLN A 2 21.88 -42.05 -28.52
C GLN A 2 21.96 -40.68 -27.82
N CYS A 3 23.15 -40.09 -27.66
CA CYS A 3 23.34 -38.81 -26.95
C CYS A 3 22.84 -37.59 -27.75
N THR A 4 22.95 -37.61 -29.08
CA THR A 4 22.52 -36.50 -29.96
C THR A 4 21.00 -36.39 -30.11
N LYS A 5 20.25 -37.49 -29.95
CA LYS A 5 18.77 -37.48 -30.02
C LYS A 5 18.10 -36.95 -28.74
N PHE A 6 18.74 -37.05 -27.57
CA PHE A 6 18.23 -36.51 -26.31
C PHE A 6 18.44 -34.98 -26.20
N CYS A 7 19.55 -34.48 -26.76
CA CYS A 7 19.89 -33.05 -26.77
C CYS A 7 18.98 -32.24 -27.72
N ILE A 8 18.67 -32.76 -28.91
CA ILE A 8 17.77 -32.10 -29.88
C ILE A 8 16.31 -32.13 -29.41
N ARG A 9 15.89 -33.18 -28.70
CA ARG A 9 14.52 -33.28 -28.12
C ARG A 9 14.34 -32.34 -26.93
N SER A 10 15.38 -32.13 -26.11
CA SER A 10 15.39 -31.12 -25.04
C SER A 10 15.38 -29.68 -25.57
N PHE A 11 16.11 -29.39 -26.64
CA PHE A 11 16.12 -28.04 -27.25
C PHE A 11 14.77 -27.65 -27.89
N ARG A 12 14.06 -28.60 -28.51
CA ARG A 12 12.71 -28.36 -29.06
C ARG A 12 11.64 -28.17 -27.98
N ILE A 13 11.81 -28.80 -26.82
CA ILE A 13 10.93 -28.65 -25.65
C ILE A 13 11.21 -27.31 -24.95
N LEU A 14 12.46 -26.88 -24.84
CA LEU A 14 12.84 -25.56 -24.29
C LEU A 14 12.30 -24.39 -25.13
N PHE A 15 12.31 -24.48 -26.46
CA PHE A 15 11.77 -23.42 -27.33
C PHE A 15 10.23 -23.38 -27.37
N ARG A 16 9.56 -24.54 -27.27
CA ARG A 16 8.08 -24.62 -27.20
C ARG A 16 7.53 -24.37 -25.79
N ALA A 17 8.34 -24.61 -24.75
CA ALA A 17 8.08 -24.16 -23.39
C ALA A 17 8.20 -22.64 -23.27
N SER A 18 9.14 -22.00 -23.98
CA SER A 18 9.30 -20.54 -23.92
C SER A 18 8.03 -19.79 -24.36
N THR A 19 7.32 -20.21 -25.41
CA THR A 19 6.07 -19.54 -25.85
C THR A 19 4.86 -19.87 -24.95
N ALA A 20 4.76 -21.08 -24.41
CA ALA A 20 3.70 -21.46 -23.47
C ALA A 20 3.90 -20.85 -22.08
N GLU A 21 5.15 -20.72 -21.61
CA GLU A 21 5.53 -20.01 -20.39
C GLU A 21 5.37 -18.50 -20.57
N PHE A 22 5.65 -17.94 -21.75
CA PHE A 22 5.35 -16.54 -22.05
C PHE A 22 3.84 -16.28 -22.03
N PHE A 23 3.03 -17.16 -22.63
CA PHE A 23 1.57 -17.04 -22.58
C PHE A 23 1.02 -17.23 -21.15
N ARG A 24 1.60 -18.13 -20.35
CA ARG A 24 1.28 -18.28 -18.92
C ARG A 24 1.73 -17.08 -18.08
N MET A 25 2.89 -16.50 -18.35
CA MET A 25 3.35 -15.25 -17.73
C MET A 25 2.45 -14.07 -18.11
N LEU A 26 1.98 -14.01 -19.35
CA LEU A 26 1.13 -12.94 -19.86
C LEU A 26 -0.28 -13.05 -19.28
N VAL A 27 -0.87 -14.26 -19.30
CA VAL A 27 -2.15 -14.56 -18.62
C VAL A 27 -2.04 -14.31 -17.12
N GLY A 28 -0.96 -14.78 -16.47
CA GLY A 28 -0.71 -14.54 -15.04
C GLY A 28 -0.57 -13.05 -14.70
N SER A 29 0.13 -12.28 -15.53
CA SER A 29 0.27 -10.83 -15.36
C SER A 29 -1.06 -10.11 -15.54
N CYS A 30 -1.87 -10.51 -16.51
CA CYS A 30 -3.23 -10.01 -16.70
C CYS A 30 -4.13 -10.32 -15.50
N CYS A 31 -4.06 -11.53 -14.95
CA CYS A 31 -4.82 -11.91 -13.76
C CYS A 31 -4.40 -11.10 -12.51
N ASN A 32 -3.11 -10.87 -12.33
CA ASN A 32 -2.59 -10.07 -11.22
C ASN A 32 -3.04 -8.61 -11.33
N LEU A 33 -2.96 -8.03 -12.53
CA LEU A 33 -3.40 -6.66 -12.78
C LEU A 33 -4.92 -6.52 -12.66
N LEU A 34 -5.67 -7.49 -13.18
CA LEU A 34 -7.13 -7.57 -13.05
C LEU A 34 -7.54 -7.71 -11.59
N GLY A 35 -6.84 -8.53 -10.80
CA GLY A 35 -7.07 -8.69 -9.37
C GLY A 35 -6.89 -7.38 -8.60
N ILE A 36 -5.79 -6.65 -8.88
CA ILE A 36 -5.56 -5.32 -8.29
C ILE A 36 -6.67 -4.35 -8.71
N TRP A 37 -7.05 -4.33 -9.98
CA TRP A 37 -8.11 -3.45 -10.49
C TRP A 37 -9.48 -3.74 -9.85
N LEU A 38 -9.87 -5.02 -9.76
CA LEU A 38 -11.09 -5.46 -9.08
C LEU A 38 -11.06 -5.11 -7.59
N GLY A 39 -9.91 -5.28 -6.93
CA GLY A 39 -9.70 -4.89 -5.54
C GLY A 39 -9.93 -3.39 -5.34
N MET A 40 -9.32 -2.54 -6.18
CA MET A 40 -9.50 -1.09 -6.11
C MET A 40 -10.95 -0.67 -6.37
N LYS A 41 -11.64 -1.30 -7.32
CA LYS A 41 -13.07 -1.03 -7.55
C LYS A 41 -13.94 -1.47 -6.36
N THR A 42 -13.62 -2.60 -5.73
CA THR A 42 -14.34 -3.11 -4.55
C THR A 42 -14.21 -2.16 -3.37
N ILE A 43 -13.00 -1.66 -3.09
CA ILE A 43 -12.76 -0.70 -2.00
C ILE A 43 -13.53 0.60 -2.24
N ASN A 44 -13.48 1.16 -3.45
CA ASN A 44 -14.23 2.37 -3.80
C ASN A 44 -15.75 2.19 -3.67
N TYR A 45 -16.27 1.01 -4.03
CA TYR A 45 -17.69 0.70 -3.89
C TYR A 45 -18.14 0.65 -2.42
N LEU A 46 -17.28 0.17 -1.51
CA LEU A 46 -17.58 0.06 -0.09
C LEU A 46 -17.37 1.37 0.68
N SER A 47 -16.38 2.19 0.28
CA SER A 47 -16.08 3.48 0.92
C SER A 47 -17.23 4.50 0.83
N MET A 48 -17.97 4.53 -0.28
CA MET A 48 -19.01 5.55 -0.54
C MET A 48 -20.42 5.24 0.03
N LYS A 49 -20.59 4.23 0.90
CA LYS A 49 -21.92 3.87 1.41
C LYS A 49 -22.19 4.46 2.80
N HIS A 50 -23.09 5.46 2.84
CA HIS A 50 -23.69 5.91 4.09
C HIS A 50 -24.79 4.93 4.55
N TYR A 51 -24.69 4.48 5.80
CA TYR A 51 -25.64 3.54 6.41
C TYR A 51 -26.74 4.28 7.19
N TYR A 52 -28.00 4.06 6.81
CA TYR A 52 -29.16 4.55 7.56
C TYR A 52 -29.71 3.45 8.49
N TRP A 53 -29.68 3.69 9.80
CA TRP A 53 -30.21 2.77 10.81
C TRP A 53 -31.74 2.91 10.94
N ARG A 54 -32.54 2.26 10.07
CA ARG A 54 -33.99 2.07 10.30
C ARG A 54 -34.28 0.83 11.17
N GLY A 55 -35.43 0.66 11.82
CA GLY A 55 -35.77 -0.63 12.44
C GLY A 55 -35.90 -1.76 11.39
N MET A 56 -35.60 -3.03 11.73
CA MET A 56 -35.79 -4.18 10.82
C MET A 56 -37.27 -4.35 10.43
N TRP A 57 -38.17 -3.98 11.35
CA TRP A 57 -39.62 -3.95 11.19
C TRP A 57 -40.11 -2.91 10.17
N ASN A 58 -39.29 -1.91 9.85
CA ASN A 58 -39.62 -0.84 8.91
C ASN A 58 -39.27 -1.18 7.44
N ILE A 59 -38.89 -2.44 7.15
CA ILE A 59 -38.57 -2.93 5.80
C ILE A 59 -39.65 -3.92 5.35
N PRO A 60 -40.48 -3.57 4.36
CA PRO A 60 -41.61 -4.40 3.95
C PRO A 60 -41.20 -5.64 3.12
N SER A 61 -40.04 -5.61 2.46
CA SER A 61 -39.58 -6.68 1.56
C SER A 61 -38.61 -7.66 2.24
N TYR A 62 -38.82 -8.98 2.03
CA TYR A 62 -37.88 -10.03 2.43
C TYR A 62 -36.48 -9.86 1.84
N ARG A 63 -36.37 -9.42 0.57
CA ARG A 63 -35.06 -9.11 -0.05
C ARG A 63 -34.36 -7.96 0.66
N GLY A 64 -35.12 -6.96 1.13
CA GLY A 64 -34.59 -5.85 1.92
C GLY A 64 -34.10 -6.28 3.31
N LYS A 65 -34.84 -7.20 3.96
CA LYS A 65 -34.43 -7.81 5.23
C LYS A 65 -33.14 -8.63 5.08
N LEU A 66 -33.05 -9.47 4.04
CA LEU A 66 -31.83 -10.25 3.75
C LEU A 66 -30.63 -9.36 3.42
N ARG A 67 -30.83 -8.35 2.56
CA ARG A 67 -29.78 -7.37 2.24
C ARG A 67 -29.27 -6.66 3.50
N ARG A 68 -30.16 -6.35 4.44
CA ARG A 68 -29.78 -5.75 5.71
C ARG A 68 -28.97 -6.71 6.58
N ALA A 69 -29.41 -7.95 6.71
CA ALA A 69 -28.68 -8.97 7.47
C ALA A 69 -27.26 -9.14 6.90
N MET A 70 -27.11 -9.19 5.58
CA MET A 70 -25.77 -9.25 4.95
C MET A 70 -24.92 -8.00 5.23
N LEU A 71 -25.53 -6.81 5.27
CA LEU A 71 -24.82 -5.57 5.58
C LEU A 71 -24.37 -5.46 7.05
N GLN A 72 -24.92 -6.26 7.97
CA GLN A 72 -24.43 -6.30 9.37
C GLN A 72 -23.03 -6.92 9.48
N PHE A 73 -22.66 -7.78 8.53
CA PHE A 73 -21.32 -8.34 8.43
C PHE A 73 -20.32 -7.36 7.77
N THR A 74 -20.78 -6.19 7.31
CA THR A 74 -19.92 -5.12 6.80
C THR A 74 -19.65 -4.11 7.92
N PRO A 75 -18.41 -3.60 8.09
CA PRO A 75 -18.10 -2.67 9.17
C PRO A 75 -18.91 -1.37 9.08
N HIS A 76 -19.19 -0.78 10.25
CA HIS A 76 -19.98 0.46 10.36
C HIS A 76 -19.34 1.66 9.64
N ARG A 77 -18.01 1.72 9.65
CA ARG A 77 -17.21 2.72 8.94
C ARG A 77 -16.15 2.00 8.14
N TRP A 78 -16.10 2.28 6.84
CA TRP A 78 -14.97 1.90 6.01
C TRP A 78 -13.85 2.93 6.19
N THR A 79 -12.65 2.48 6.55
CA THR A 79 -11.47 3.35 6.70
C THR A 79 -10.66 3.32 5.42
N ASP A 80 -10.51 4.48 4.78
CA ASP A 80 -9.64 4.62 3.62
C ASP A 80 -8.17 4.74 4.06
N PHE A 81 -7.30 3.93 3.46
CA PHE A 81 -5.87 3.92 3.74
C PHE A 81 -5.13 4.72 2.68
N ASP A 82 -4.65 5.90 3.05
CA ASP A 82 -3.85 6.73 2.16
C ASP A 82 -2.36 6.41 2.35
N TRP A 83 -1.79 5.58 1.49
CA TRP A 83 -0.43 5.06 1.63
C TRP A 83 0.67 6.09 1.39
N ARG A 84 0.45 7.10 0.53
CA ARG A 84 1.44 8.14 0.14
C ARG A 84 2.91 7.68 0.26
N PRO A 85 3.33 6.65 -0.50
CA PRO A 85 4.62 6.00 -0.28
C PRO A 85 5.79 6.99 -0.43
N THR A 86 5.68 7.98 -1.32
CA THR A 86 6.70 9.00 -1.56
C THR A 86 6.57 10.25 -0.69
N GLY A 87 5.57 10.33 0.19
CA GLY A 87 5.29 11.54 0.96
C GLY A 87 6.33 11.86 2.04
N SER A 88 6.99 10.83 2.58
CA SER A 88 8.05 10.97 3.58
C SER A 88 9.06 9.85 3.42
N LEU A 89 10.33 10.12 3.72
CA LEU A 89 11.40 9.12 3.64
C LEU A 89 11.10 7.91 4.53
N LYS A 90 10.53 8.11 5.73
CA LYS A 90 10.12 7.02 6.63
C LYS A 90 9.05 6.13 5.97
N ARG A 91 8.05 6.74 5.33
CA ARG A 91 6.96 6.02 4.63
C ARG A 91 7.50 5.26 3.43
N TRP A 92 8.37 5.88 2.65
CA TRP A 92 9.00 5.28 1.50
C TRP A 92 9.82 4.04 1.86
N LEU A 93 10.73 4.17 2.84
CA LEU A 93 11.51 3.02 3.33
C LEU A 93 10.60 1.94 3.94
N GLY A 94 9.55 2.34 4.67
CA GLY A 94 8.56 1.40 5.18
C GLY A 94 7.85 0.61 4.07
N THR A 95 7.42 1.27 2.99
CA THR A 95 6.82 0.60 1.83
C THR A 95 7.80 -0.35 1.15
N LEU A 96 9.09 0.01 1.04
CA LEU A 96 10.12 -0.89 0.49
C LEU A 96 10.31 -2.13 1.37
N VAL A 97 10.39 -1.97 2.69
CA VAL A 97 10.49 -3.09 3.65
C VAL A 97 9.27 -4.00 3.53
N LEU A 98 8.06 -3.43 3.46
CA LEU A 98 6.83 -4.20 3.26
C LEU A 98 6.88 -5.00 1.95
N GLY A 99 7.35 -4.38 0.86
CA GLY A 99 7.53 -5.05 -0.43
C GLY A 99 8.51 -6.22 -0.34
N VAL A 100 9.66 -6.03 0.32
CA VAL A 100 10.65 -7.12 0.53
C VAL A 100 10.05 -8.26 1.35
N VAL A 101 9.30 -7.97 2.42
CA VAL A 101 8.66 -9.00 3.26
C VAL A 101 7.63 -9.80 2.47
N ILE A 102 6.76 -9.13 1.68
CA ILE A 102 5.76 -9.80 0.85
C ILE A 102 6.44 -10.65 -0.24
N LEU A 103 7.44 -10.10 -0.93
CA LEU A 103 8.21 -10.85 -1.93
C LEU A 103 8.93 -12.05 -1.31
N THR A 104 9.45 -11.91 -0.10
CA THR A 104 10.06 -13.01 0.65
C THR A 104 9.04 -14.10 0.97
N ALA A 105 7.82 -13.72 1.40
CA ALA A 105 6.74 -14.67 1.68
C ALA A 105 6.31 -15.45 0.42
N GLU A 106 6.20 -14.77 -0.72
CA GLU A 106 5.91 -15.38 -2.02
C GLU A 106 7.03 -16.31 -2.45
N LEU A 107 8.28 -15.85 -2.36
CA LEU A 107 9.47 -16.62 -2.73
C LEU A 107 9.61 -17.89 -1.87
N ASN A 108 9.40 -17.78 -0.56
CA ASN A 108 9.36 -18.91 0.37
C ASN A 108 8.34 -19.96 -0.05
N THR A 109 7.18 -19.56 -0.58
CA THR A 109 6.16 -20.49 -1.10
C THR A 109 6.74 -21.42 -2.16
N PHE A 110 7.47 -20.83 -3.10
CA PHE A 110 8.05 -21.58 -4.20
C PHE A 110 9.19 -22.48 -3.72
N TYR A 111 10.09 -21.96 -2.88
CA TYR A 111 11.22 -22.72 -2.38
C TYR A 111 10.83 -23.85 -1.42
N LEU A 112 9.88 -23.63 -0.51
CA LEU A 112 9.43 -24.68 0.41
C LEU A 112 8.87 -25.89 -0.33
N LYS A 113 8.15 -25.66 -1.43
CA LYS A 113 7.71 -26.76 -2.32
C LYS A 113 8.90 -27.56 -2.85
N PHE A 114 9.96 -26.90 -3.30
CA PHE A 114 11.15 -27.55 -3.86
C PHE A 114 11.93 -28.30 -2.77
N VAL A 115 12.10 -27.71 -1.59
CA VAL A 115 12.84 -28.28 -0.46
C VAL A 115 12.11 -29.47 0.16
N LEU A 116 10.79 -29.37 0.33
CA LEU A 116 9.96 -30.41 0.94
C LEU A 116 9.47 -31.48 -0.06
N TRP A 117 9.92 -31.42 -1.33
CA TRP A 117 9.52 -32.37 -2.37
C TRP A 117 7.99 -32.52 -2.54
N VAL A 118 7.23 -31.44 -2.37
CA VAL A 118 5.77 -31.44 -2.44
C VAL A 118 5.31 -31.32 -3.91
N PRO A 119 4.38 -32.18 -4.39
CA PRO A 119 3.90 -32.11 -5.76
C PRO A 119 3.14 -30.78 -6.02
N PRO A 120 3.19 -30.22 -7.25
CA PRO A 120 2.63 -28.89 -7.55
C PRO A 120 1.13 -28.69 -7.24
N PRO A 121 0.22 -29.65 -7.48
CA PRO A 121 -1.21 -29.48 -7.22
C PRO A 121 -1.62 -29.87 -5.79
N HIS A 122 -0.74 -29.69 -4.80
CA HIS A 122 -1.04 -30.08 -3.42
C HIS A 122 -1.87 -29.03 -2.68
N PHE A 123 -2.92 -29.46 -1.98
CA PHE A 123 -3.85 -28.59 -1.25
C PHE A 123 -3.17 -27.74 -0.17
N LEU A 124 -2.04 -28.21 0.39
CA LEU A 124 -1.26 -27.45 1.38
C LEU A 124 -0.75 -26.10 0.84
N CYS A 125 -0.39 -26.04 -0.45
CA CYS A 125 0.04 -24.79 -1.08
C CYS A 125 -1.11 -23.79 -1.18
N LEU A 126 -2.31 -24.26 -1.54
CA LEU A 126 -3.51 -23.43 -1.60
C LEU A 126 -3.95 -22.97 -0.22
N GLY A 127 -4.01 -23.89 0.75
CA GLY A 127 -4.36 -23.58 2.13
C GLY A 127 -3.43 -22.52 2.71
N ARG A 128 -2.12 -22.67 2.53
CA ARG A 128 -1.12 -21.68 2.97
C ARG A 128 -1.35 -20.32 2.32
N LEU A 129 -1.60 -20.24 1.02
CA LEU A 129 -1.86 -18.97 0.33
C LEU A 129 -3.10 -18.28 0.92
N ILE A 130 -4.18 -19.03 1.16
CA ILE A 130 -5.40 -18.50 1.79
C ILE A 130 -5.09 -17.97 3.20
N PHE A 131 -4.39 -18.74 4.03
CA PHE A 131 -4.01 -18.30 5.38
C PHE A 131 -3.13 -17.05 5.38
N LEU A 132 -2.13 -16.98 4.49
CA LEU A 132 -1.27 -15.81 4.37
C LEU A 132 -2.02 -14.58 3.87
N ILE A 133 -3.00 -14.72 2.98
CA ILE A 133 -3.82 -13.58 2.54
C ILE A 133 -4.69 -13.06 3.69
N LEU A 134 -5.33 -13.96 4.44
CA LEU A 134 -6.20 -13.58 5.56
C LEU A 134 -5.42 -12.94 6.72
N MET A 135 -4.28 -13.53 7.10
CA MET A 135 -3.39 -12.94 8.11
C MET A 135 -2.69 -11.68 7.59
N GLY A 136 -2.26 -11.69 6.33
CA GLY A 136 -1.61 -10.57 5.66
C GLY A 136 -2.49 -9.33 5.62
N ALA A 137 -3.78 -9.47 5.36
CA ALA A 137 -4.71 -8.34 5.35
C ALA A 137 -4.75 -7.62 6.71
N THR A 138 -4.76 -8.36 7.83
CA THR A 138 -4.76 -7.75 9.18
C THR A 138 -3.39 -7.19 9.56
N ALA A 139 -2.32 -7.91 9.23
CA ALA A 139 -0.94 -7.49 9.46
C ALA A 139 -0.57 -6.19 8.71
N ILE A 140 -0.97 -6.07 7.44
CA ILE A 140 -0.73 -4.87 6.63
C ILE A 140 -1.46 -3.65 7.22
N ARG A 141 -2.66 -3.84 7.77
CA ARG A 141 -3.40 -2.77 8.46
C ARG A 141 -2.66 -2.27 9.70
N GLU A 142 -2.19 -3.20 10.54
CA GLU A 142 -1.40 -2.87 11.73
C GLU A 142 -0.06 -2.21 11.37
N TYR A 143 0.58 -2.68 10.28
CA TYR A 143 1.81 -2.10 9.75
C TYR A 143 1.61 -0.66 9.27
N PHE A 144 0.52 -0.41 8.54
CA PHE A 144 0.16 0.93 8.08
C PHE A 144 -0.05 1.88 9.27
N GLU A 145 -0.81 1.45 10.29
CA GLU A 145 -1.09 2.23 11.50
C GLU A 145 0.21 2.57 12.26
N TYR A 146 1.17 1.65 12.31
CA TYR A 146 2.50 1.89 12.89
C TYR A 146 3.35 2.91 12.11
N LEU A 147 3.20 2.97 10.78
CA LEU A 147 3.91 3.94 9.95
C LEU A 147 3.28 5.35 10.01
N ASP A 148 1.95 5.42 10.03
CA ASP A 148 1.17 6.66 9.90
C ASP A 148 0.95 7.37 11.25
N ASP A 149 0.60 6.65 12.33
CA ASP A 149 0.32 7.27 13.63
C ASP A 149 1.61 7.43 14.48
N PRO A 150 2.08 8.66 14.77
CA PRO A 150 3.25 8.88 15.61
C PRO A 150 3.06 8.43 17.07
N LYS A 151 1.82 8.25 17.54
CA LYS A 151 1.52 7.73 18.88
C LYS A 151 1.68 6.22 18.96
N CYS A 152 1.53 5.53 17.83
CA CYS A 152 1.66 4.08 17.76
C CYS A 152 3.13 3.67 17.70
N LYS A 153 3.73 3.40 18.88
CA LYS A 153 5.12 2.94 19.00
C LYS A 153 5.28 1.42 19.00
N ARG A 154 4.17 0.68 19.16
CA ARG A 154 4.20 -0.79 19.22
C ARG A 154 3.85 -1.35 17.86
N PHE A 155 4.66 -2.30 17.41
CA PHE A 155 4.35 -3.07 16.22
C PHE A 155 3.21 -4.05 16.52
N GLY A 156 2.27 -4.18 15.58
CA GLY A 156 1.08 -4.99 15.77
C GLY A 156 1.38 -6.47 16.03
N ARG A 157 0.49 -7.14 16.77
CA ARG A 157 0.67 -8.55 17.16
C ARG A 157 0.61 -9.47 15.95
N GLN A 158 -0.32 -9.22 15.02
CA GLN A 158 -0.45 -10.01 13.80
C GLN A 158 0.69 -9.72 12.84
N ALA A 159 1.12 -8.47 12.74
CA ALA A 159 2.31 -8.11 11.97
C ALA A 159 3.58 -8.81 12.49
N TRP A 160 3.78 -8.88 13.81
CA TRP A 160 4.89 -9.64 14.43
C TRP A 160 4.79 -11.14 14.18
N MET A 161 3.61 -11.73 14.38
CA MET A 161 3.41 -13.16 14.16
C MET A 161 3.70 -13.54 12.71
N LEU A 162 3.13 -12.81 11.75
CA LEU A 162 3.32 -13.07 10.32
C LEU A 162 4.79 -12.90 9.91
N SER A 163 5.45 -11.84 10.40
CA SER A 163 6.89 -11.64 10.15
C SER A 163 7.71 -12.81 10.68
N SER A 164 7.37 -13.33 11.87
CA SER A 164 8.06 -14.47 12.47
C SER A 164 7.88 -15.75 11.63
N ILE A 165 6.68 -15.99 11.11
CA ILE A 165 6.39 -17.12 10.21
C ILE A 165 7.23 -17.00 8.92
N ILE A 166 7.29 -15.82 8.30
CA ILE A 166 8.07 -15.62 7.07
C ILE A 166 9.56 -15.82 7.34
N ILE A 167 10.07 -15.34 8.48
CA ILE A 167 11.47 -15.53 8.87
C ILE A 167 11.77 -17.01 9.12
N THR A 168 10.91 -17.74 9.84
CA THR A 168 11.16 -19.17 10.10
C THR A 168 11.10 -19.99 8.81
N GLU A 169 10.17 -19.69 7.90
CA GLU A 169 10.13 -20.30 6.57
C GLU A 169 11.41 -20.02 5.78
N LEU A 170 11.91 -18.79 5.81
CA LEU A 170 13.16 -18.42 5.15
C LEU A 170 14.34 -19.20 5.74
N LEU A 171 14.40 -19.34 7.07
CA LEU A 171 15.44 -20.11 7.75
C LEU A 171 15.40 -21.59 7.37
N ILE A 172 14.21 -22.18 7.23
CA ILE A 172 14.05 -23.56 6.74
C ILE A 172 14.60 -23.69 5.31
N VAL A 173 14.24 -22.76 4.42
CA VAL A 173 14.75 -22.74 3.04
C VAL A 173 16.28 -22.61 3.02
N MET A 174 16.86 -21.72 3.81
CA MET A 174 18.31 -21.54 3.89
C MET A 174 19.01 -22.79 4.46
N LYS A 175 18.41 -23.44 5.45
CA LYS A 175 18.99 -24.62 6.11
C LYS A 175 18.99 -25.87 5.23
N PHE A 176 17.90 -26.12 4.51
CA PHE A 176 17.73 -27.34 3.71
C PHE A 176 17.96 -27.15 2.21
N GLY A 177 17.97 -25.90 1.73
CA GLY A 177 18.15 -25.54 0.32
C GLY A 177 19.53 -24.97 -0.02
N TRP A 178 20.54 -25.20 0.83
CA TRP A 178 21.87 -24.58 0.68
C TRP A 178 22.51 -24.82 -0.70
N ASP A 179 22.37 -26.02 -1.26
CA ASP A 179 22.89 -26.39 -2.58
C ASP A 179 22.20 -25.66 -3.75
N VAL A 180 20.99 -25.13 -3.52
CA VAL A 180 20.25 -24.34 -4.50
C VAL A 180 20.59 -22.87 -4.36
N VAL A 181 20.69 -22.38 -3.12
CA VAL A 181 20.98 -20.97 -2.80
C VAL A 181 22.40 -20.56 -3.20
N THR A 182 23.37 -21.47 -3.06
CA THR A 182 24.79 -21.19 -3.39
C THR A 182 25.09 -21.20 -4.88
N LYS A 183 24.14 -21.60 -5.73
CA LYS A 183 24.34 -21.58 -7.18
C LYS A 183 24.50 -20.13 -7.65
N PRO A 184 25.56 -19.84 -8.44
CA PRO A 184 25.75 -18.49 -8.94
C PRO A 184 24.60 -18.11 -9.86
N PHE A 185 23.99 -16.96 -9.60
CA PHE A 185 22.98 -16.40 -10.48
C PHE A 185 23.59 -16.10 -11.85
N PRO A 186 22.84 -16.31 -12.95
CA PRO A 186 23.34 -16.00 -14.28
C PRO A 186 23.59 -14.49 -14.41
N LYS A 187 24.76 -14.14 -14.98
CA LYS A 187 25.30 -12.76 -14.99
C LYS A 187 24.31 -11.70 -15.46
N HIS A 188 23.50 -12.01 -16.47
CA HIS A 188 22.51 -11.05 -17.01
C HIS A 188 21.43 -10.68 -15.98
N ILE A 189 20.99 -11.62 -15.14
CA ILE A 189 20.01 -11.36 -14.07
C ILE A 189 20.65 -10.51 -12.97
N CYS A 190 21.90 -10.82 -12.58
CA CYS A 190 22.62 -10.00 -11.59
C CYS A 190 22.76 -8.55 -12.05
N ILE A 191 23.18 -8.34 -13.31
CA ILE A 191 23.33 -7.00 -13.88
C ILE A 191 21.98 -6.28 -13.87
N PHE A 192 20.92 -6.92 -14.35
CA PHE A 192 19.57 -6.35 -14.37
C PHE A 192 19.11 -5.87 -12.99
N TRP A 193 19.19 -6.74 -11.97
CA TRP A 193 18.78 -6.36 -10.61
C TRP A 193 19.71 -5.33 -9.97
N SER A 194 21.01 -5.37 -10.26
CA SER A 194 21.95 -4.35 -9.78
C SER A 194 21.64 -2.97 -10.36
N LEU A 195 21.25 -2.89 -11.64
CA LEU A 195 20.81 -1.66 -12.28
C LEU A 195 19.51 -1.14 -11.66
N ILE A 196 18.52 -2.02 -11.44
CA ILE A 196 17.26 -1.64 -10.76
C ILE A 196 17.55 -1.07 -9.37
N LEU A 197 18.37 -1.74 -8.58
CA LEU A 197 18.70 -1.29 -7.22
C LEU A 197 19.43 0.06 -7.25
N THR A 198 20.38 0.23 -8.17
CA THR A 198 21.11 1.48 -8.35
C THR A 198 20.18 2.62 -8.77
N CYS A 199 19.33 2.40 -9.77
CA CYS A 199 18.32 3.36 -10.21
C CYS A 199 17.35 3.73 -9.07
N LEU A 200 16.94 2.75 -8.28
CA LEU A 200 16.07 2.98 -7.13
C LEU A 200 16.76 3.89 -6.11
N ILE A 201 18.01 3.60 -5.72
CA ILE A 201 18.79 4.43 -4.78
C ILE A 201 19.01 5.84 -5.33
N LEU A 202 19.37 5.97 -6.62
CA LEU A 202 19.54 7.28 -7.25
C LEU A 202 18.24 8.08 -7.24
N TRP A 203 17.12 7.44 -7.55
CA TRP A 203 15.81 8.07 -7.55
C TRP A 203 15.37 8.48 -6.14
N THR A 204 15.61 7.65 -5.11
CA THR A 204 15.31 8.03 -3.71
C THR A 204 16.11 9.25 -3.29
N PHE A 205 17.40 9.29 -3.64
CA PHE A 205 18.25 10.42 -3.33
C PHE A 205 17.77 11.69 -4.06
N TRP A 206 17.49 11.57 -5.36
CA TRP A 206 16.98 12.67 -6.18
C TRP A 206 15.66 13.24 -5.64
N HIS A 207 14.68 12.39 -5.37
CA HIS A 207 13.34 12.81 -4.95
C HIS A 207 13.32 13.44 -3.55
N PHE A 208 14.06 12.90 -2.58
CA PHE A 208 13.99 13.37 -1.19
C PHE A 208 15.02 14.43 -0.82
N TYR A 209 16.17 14.50 -1.52
CA TYR A 209 17.22 15.47 -1.20
C TYR A 209 17.36 16.54 -2.28
N VAL A 210 17.46 16.14 -3.56
CA VAL A 210 17.77 17.07 -4.66
C VAL A 210 16.56 17.94 -5.03
N VAL A 211 15.39 17.36 -5.25
CA VAL A 211 14.16 18.11 -5.61
C VAL A 211 13.79 19.13 -4.52
N PRO A 212 13.73 18.77 -3.22
CA PRO A 212 13.49 19.73 -2.15
C PRO A 212 14.54 20.83 -2.05
N TRP A 213 15.80 20.55 -2.37
CA TRP A 213 16.89 21.53 -2.36
C TRP A 213 16.80 22.49 -3.54
N LEU A 214 16.57 21.99 -4.76
CA LEU A 214 16.40 22.79 -5.97
C LEU A 214 15.19 23.74 -5.88
N PHE A 215 14.04 23.21 -5.46
CA PHE A 215 12.81 23.99 -5.33
C PHE A 215 12.61 24.58 -3.93
N ARG A 216 13.69 24.72 -3.15
CA ARG A 216 13.62 25.31 -1.80
C ARG A 216 13.08 26.73 -1.85
N TRP A 217 13.62 27.56 -2.73
CA TRP A 217 13.25 28.98 -2.87
C TRP A 217 11.81 29.15 -3.36
N SER A 218 11.40 28.36 -4.34
CA SER A 218 10.02 28.40 -4.87
C SER A 218 8.98 27.95 -3.84
N ARG A 219 9.29 26.98 -2.96
CA ARG A 219 8.35 26.61 -1.89
C ARG A 219 8.21 27.67 -0.82
N VAL A 220 9.31 28.34 -0.45
CA VAL A 220 9.28 29.43 0.55
C VAL A 220 8.42 30.59 0.04
N SER A 221 8.58 31.03 -1.21
CA SER A 221 7.77 32.12 -1.75
C SER A 221 6.27 31.79 -1.74
N ASN A 222 5.88 30.59 -2.19
CA ASN A 222 4.49 30.13 -2.21
C ASN A 222 3.87 29.97 -0.81
N THR A 223 4.67 29.78 0.25
CA THR A 223 4.14 29.72 1.61
C THR A 223 4.06 31.09 2.27
N VAL A 224 4.96 32.01 1.92
CA VAL A 224 5.00 33.36 2.48
C VAL A 224 3.85 34.22 1.96
N GLU A 225 3.56 34.19 0.64
CA GLU A 225 2.47 34.99 0.05
C GLU A 225 1.09 34.83 0.74
N PRO A 226 0.51 33.62 0.87
CA PRO A 226 -0.82 33.46 1.46
C PRO A 226 -0.83 33.75 2.98
N VAL A 227 0.30 33.58 3.67
CA VAL A 227 0.41 33.90 5.10
C VAL A 227 0.43 35.42 5.30
N ASP A 228 1.21 36.13 4.49
CA ASP A 228 1.26 37.60 4.54
C ASP A 228 -0.09 38.21 4.16
N GLU A 229 -0.77 37.67 3.15
CA GLU A 229 -2.14 38.06 2.79
C GLU A 229 -3.13 37.79 3.94
N ALA A 230 -3.07 36.62 4.57
CA ALA A 230 -3.95 36.29 5.70
C ALA A 230 -3.72 37.21 6.91
N ILE A 231 -2.46 37.51 7.24
CA ILE A 231 -2.08 38.43 8.31
C ILE A 231 -2.56 39.84 7.98
N GLN A 232 -2.40 40.27 6.73
CA GLN A 232 -2.83 41.59 6.28
C GLN A 232 -4.35 41.74 6.35
N ASN A 233 -5.10 40.75 5.86
CA ASN A 233 -6.56 40.73 5.93
C ASN A 233 -7.07 40.74 7.38
N HIS A 234 -6.41 40.02 8.29
CA HIS A 234 -6.74 40.07 9.71
C HIS A 234 -6.47 41.45 10.32
N ARG A 235 -5.35 42.10 9.98
CA ARG A 235 -5.05 43.48 10.43
C ARG A 235 -6.08 44.48 9.92
N LEU A 236 -6.48 44.39 8.64
CA LEU A 236 -7.50 45.27 8.06
C LEU A 236 -8.85 45.13 8.78
N LYS A 237 -9.31 43.89 9.02
CA LYS A 237 -10.53 43.64 9.80
C LYS A 237 -10.46 44.23 11.21
N LYS A 238 -9.31 44.14 11.88
CA LYS A 238 -9.14 44.72 13.22
C LYS A 238 -9.27 46.24 13.20
N VAL A 239 -8.67 46.91 12.21
CA VAL A 239 -8.79 48.37 12.05
C VAL A 239 -10.24 48.75 11.72
N GLU A 240 -10.88 48.07 10.78
CA GLU A 240 -12.28 48.32 10.41
C GLU A 240 -13.22 48.20 11.62
N ASN A 241 -13.11 47.12 12.39
CA ASN A 241 -13.88 46.91 13.61
C ASN A 241 -13.67 48.03 14.64
N SER A 242 -12.42 48.51 14.80
CA SER A 242 -12.12 49.61 15.71
C SER A 242 -12.73 50.94 15.25
N VAL A 243 -12.78 51.19 13.93
CA VAL A 243 -13.38 52.40 13.34
C VAL A 243 -14.90 52.36 13.45
N VAL A 244 -15.52 51.20 13.22
CA VAL A 244 -16.97 50.99 13.40
C VAL A 244 -17.37 51.21 14.85
N SER A 245 -16.61 50.65 15.80
CA SER A 245 -16.83 50.87 17.24
C SER A 245 -16.79 52.35 17.61
N ARG A 246 -15.78 53.10 17.12
CA ARG A 246 -15.69 54.55 17.35
C ARG A 246 -16.85 55.34 16.71
N ARG A 247 -17.29 54.95 15.50
CA ARG A 247 -18.45 55.58 14.84
C ARG A 247 -19.73 55.36 15.63
N ASN A 248 -19.98 54.13 16.08
CA ASN A 248 -21.16 53.81 16.88
C ASN A 248 -21.16 54.58 18.21
N ALA A 249 -20.01 54.71 18.87
CA ALA A 249 -19.88 55.51 20.08
C ALA A 249 -20.18 57.00 19.82
N LYS A 250 -19.68 57.57 18.72
CA LYS A 250 -19.98 58.97 18.34
C LYS A 250 -21.46 59.18 18.01
N SER A 251 -22.10 58.24 17.31
CA SER A 251 -23.54 58.30 17.01
C SER A 251 -24.38 58.20 18.28
N ALA A 252 -24.01 57.32 19.22
CA ALA A 252 -24.69 57.21 20.52
C ALA A 252 -24.60 58.51 21.33
N VAL A 253 -23.42 59.13 21.40
CA VAL A 253 -23.24 60.44 22.06
C VAL A 253 -24.08 61.53 21.37
N LYS A 254 -24.15 61.53 20.03
CA LYS A 254 -24.96 62.50 19.28
C LYS A 254 -26.46 62.35 19.55
N LEU A 255 -26.95 61.12 19.71
CA LEU A 255 -28.35 60.85 20.06
C LEU A 255 -28.69 61.32 21.47
N LEU A 256 -27.79 61.14 22.43
CA LEU A 256 -27.98 61.61 23.81
C LEU A 256 -27.98 63.14 23.95
N ASN A 257 -27.28 63.87 23.09
CA ASN A 257 -27.27 65.33 23.11
C ASN A 257 -28.49 65.98 22.43
N HIS A 258 -29.32 65.20 21.73
CA HIS A 258 -30.53 65.67 21.03
C HIS A 258 -31.84 65.25 21.73
N SER A 259 -31.75 64.61 22.89
CA SER A 259 -32.85 64.24 23.81
C SER A 259 -32.81 65.09 25.06
#